data_AF-A0A6V8DGT8-F1
#
_entry.id   AF-A0A6V8DGT8-F1
#
_cell.length_a   1.000
_cell.length_b   1.000
_cell.length_c   1.000
_cell.angle_alpha   90.00
_cell.angle_beta   90.00
_cell.angle_gamma   90.00
#
_symmetry.space_group_name_H-M   'P 1'
#
loop_
_entity.id
_entity.type
_entity.pdbx_description
1 polymer ?
#
loop_
_entity_poly.entity_id
_entity_poly.type
_entity_poly.pdbx_seq_one_letter_code
_entity_poly.pdbx_strand_id
1 'polypeptide(L)'
;YGLKKIGGMREIWREKSALRRHRNQAMKLIGRVDTSEGHYAREKDDLLASLTRKGLLSEGSILDSVLQIDVELMLARRLQSQVYYKGLAPSMRAARNLIVHGHISIGDQKMTVPGYHVLREEEEMLRYTSGSKYENPDHPFRQELEKIRATLDTSEEEADTVGGPVKVADTFVEDIKAGEATAPTVEDTIPEGDN
;
A
#
# COMPACT_ATOMS: atom_id res chain seq x y z
N TYR A 1 -3.38 -5.08 -6.65
CA TYR A 1 -2.43 -4.76 -7.75
C TYR A 1 -3.05 -4.43 -9.13
N GLY A 2 -4.37 -4.33 -9.33
CA GLY A 2 -4.97 -3.83 -10.59
C GLY A 2 -4.55 -4.56 -11.87
N LEU A 3 -4.30 -5.88 -11.78
CA LEU A 3 -3.81 -6.68 -12.90
C LEU A 3 -4.87 -6.81 -14.02
N LYS A 4 -4.40 -7.16 -15.23
CA LYS A 4 -5.27 -7.34 -16.40
C LYS A 4 -6.28 -8.48 -16.16
N LYS A 5 -7.56 -8.25 -16.48
CA LYS A 5 -8.63 -9.27 -16.35
C LYS A 5 -8.32 -10.52 -17.18
N ILE A 6 -7.82 -10.34 -18.40
CA ILE A 6 -7.41 -11.42 -19.30
C ILE A 6 -5.89 -11.42 -19.40
N GLY A 7 -5.23 -12.50 -18.97
CA GLY A 7 -3.77 -12.63 -18.98
C GLY A 7 -3.06 -12.01 -17.77
N GLY A 8 -3.79 -11.59 -16.73
CA GLY A 8 -3.21 -11.09 -15.47
C GLY A 8 -2.34 -12.13 -14.76
N MET A 9 -2.69 -13.42 -14.87
CA MET A 9 -1.88 -14.51 -14.32
C MET A 9 -0.46 -14.54 -14.90
N ARG A 10 -0.30 -14.15 -16.18
CA ARG A 10 1.02 -14.06 -16.82
C ARG A 10 1.89 -12.98 -16.17
N GLU A 11 1.30 -11.88 -15.73
CA GLU A 11 2.04 -10.84 -15.00
C GLU A 11 2.53 -11.37 -13.64
N ILE A 12 1.68 -12.09 -12.91
CA ILE A 12 2.05 -12.75 -11.65
C ILE A 12 3.17 -13.77 -11.88
N TRP A 13 3.06 -14.58 -12.93
CA TRP A 13 4.09 -15.58 -13.26
C TRP A 13 5.43 -14.96 -13.65
N ARG A 14 5.42 -13.79 -14.30
CA ARG A 14 6.66 -13.05 -14.59
C ARG A 14 7.35 -12.61 -13.32
N GLU A 15 6.61 -12.03 -12.37
CA GLU A 15 7.18 -11.62 -11.07
C GLU A 15 7.63 -12.83 -10.25
N LYS A 16 6.84 -13.91 -10.19
CA LYS A 16 7.24 -15.17 -9.54
C LYS A 16 8.53 -15.73 -10.14
N SER A 17 8.65 -15.70 -11.46
CA SER A 17 9.85 -16.19 -12.17
C SER A 17 11.06 -15.30 -11.90
N ALA A 18 10.87 -13.98 -11.86
CA ALA A 18 11.93 -13.02 -11.51
C ALA A 18 12.41 -13.23 -10.07
N LEU A 19 11.48 -13.35 -9.12
CA LEU A 19 11.78 -13.65 -7.72
C LEU A 19 12.55 -14.97 -7.57
N ARG A 20 12.13 -16.03 -8.29
CA ARG A 20 12.85 -17.31 -8.30
C ARG A 20 14.29 -17.15 -8.79
N ARG A 21 14.54 -16.32 -9.80
CA ARG A 21 15.91 -16.05 -10.27
C ARG A 21 16.75 -15.35 -9.19
N HIS A 22 16.20 -14.32 -8.54
CA HIS A 22 16.89 -13.61 -7.46
C HIS A 22 17.19 -14.54 -6.27
N ARG A 23 16.22 -15.35 -5.84
CA ARG A 23 16.41 -16.32 -4.75
C ARG A 23 17.44 -17.40 -5.12
N ASN A 24 17.41 -17.92 -6.34
CA ASN A 24 18.40 -18.90 -6.81
C ASN A 24 19.82 -18.32 -6.81
N GLN A 25 19.96 -17.06 -7.24
CA GLN A 25 21.24 -16.37 -7.21
C GLN A 25 21.73 -16.16 -5.76
N ALA A 26 20.84 -15.72 -4.86
CA ALA A 26 21.16 -15.59 -3.45
C ALA A 26 21.58 -16.94 -2.84
N MET A 27 20.83 -18.02 -3.05
CA MET A 27 21.18 -19.36 -2.56
C MET A 27 22.55 -19.84 -3.07
N LYS A 28 22.86 -19.60 -4.35
CA LYS A 28 24.17 -19.92 -4.94
C LYS A 28 25.29 -19.15 -4.25
N LEU A 29 25.07 -17.87 -3.95
CA LEU A 29 26.06 -17.02 -3.31
C LEU A 29 26.23 -17.38 -1.82
N ILE A 30 25.15 -17.66 -1.09
CA ILE A 30 25.17 -18.12 0.32
C ILE A 30 26.05 -19.37 0.47
N GLY A 31 25.88 -20.37 -0.40
CA GLY A 31 26.68 -21.60 -0.38
C GLY A 31 28.14 -21.44 -0.84
N ARG A 32 28.58 -20.22 -1.16
CA ARG A 32 29.93 -19.88 -1.64
C ARG A 32 30.59 -18.76 -0.79
N VAL A 33 29.97 -18.35 0.32
CA VAL A 33 30.40 -17.22 1.16
C VAL A 33 31.78 -17.43 1.81
N ASP A 34 32.24 -18.67 1.97
CA ASP A 34 33.54 -18.97 2.58
C ASP A 34 34.74 -18.48 1.75
N THR A 35 34.54 -18.11 0.48
CA THR A 35 35.60 -17.53 -0.35
C THR A 35 35.54 -15.99 -0.29
N SER A 36 36.21 -15.40 0.72
CA SER A 36 36.29 -13.93 0.91
C SER A 36 36.99 -13.18 -0.23
N GLU A 37 37.66 -13.88 -1.15
CA GLU A 37 38.34 -13.28 -2.29
C GLU A 37 37.77 -13.81 -3.62
N GLY A 38 37.39 -12.89 -4.51
CA GLY A 38 37.11 -13.21 -5.92
C GLY A 38 35.79 -12.66 -6.47
N HIS A 39 35.37 -13.25 -7.59
CA HIS A 39 34.18 -12.89 -8.36
C HIS A 39 32.88 -12.94 -7.54
N TYR A 40 32.77 -13.85 -6.56
CA TYR A 40 31.55 -14.05 -5.78
C TYR A 40 31.27 -12.94 -4.76
N ALA A 41 32.31 -12.34 -4.17
CA ALA A 41 32.14 -11.19 -3.29
C ALA A 41 31.56 -9.98 -4.05
N ARG A 42 32.08 -9.71 -5.26
CA ARG A 42 31.54 -8.67 -6.15
C ARG A 42 30.11 -8.97 -6.57
N GLU A 43 29.82 -10.21 -6.97
CA GLU A 43 28.46 -10.62 -7.37
C GLU A 43 27.46 -10.49 -6.20
N LYS A 44 27.90 -10.74 -4.96
CA LYS A 44 27.10 -10.51 -3.75
C LYS A 44 26.76 -9.03 -3.59
N ASP A 45 27.76 -8.17 -3.66
CA ASP A 45 27.58 -6.73 -3.46
C ASP A 45 26.73 -6.13 -4.58
N ASP A 46 26.93 -6.58 -5.83
CA ASP A 46 26.12 -6.17 -6.99
C ASP A 46 24.65 -6.59 -6.84
N LEU A 47 24.40 -7.82 -6.35
CA LEU A 47 23.02 -8.31 -6.12
C LEU A 47 22.32 -7.47 -5.05
N LEU A 48 22.99 -7.22 -3.91
CA LEU A 48 22.46 -6.40 -2.83
C LEU A 48 22.23 -4.95 -3.29
N ALA A 49 23.18 -4.35 -4.00
CA ALA A 49 23.05 -3.01 -4.56
C ALA A 49 21.88 -2.90 -5.57
N SER A 50 21.69 -3.93 -6.41
CA SER A 50 20.59 -3.96 -7.38
C SER A 50 19.21 -4.03 -6.70
N LEU A 51 19.07 -4.88 -5.68
CA LEU A 51 17.79 -5.08 -4.98
C LEU A 51 17.44 -3.91 -4.06
N THR A 52 18.43 -3.29 -3.42
CA THR A 52 18.25 -2.07 -2.62
C THR A 52 17.84 -0.89 -3.49
N ARG A 53 18.46 -0.70 -4.66
CA ARG A 53 18.09 0.35 -5.62
C ARG A 53 16.65 0.21 -6.13
N LYS A 54 16.18 -1.03 -6.33
CA LYS A 54 14.79 -1.34 -6.68
C LYS A 54 13.81 -1.18 -5.52
N GLY A 55 14.29 -0.88 -4.31
CA GLY A 55 13.48 -0.75 -3.11
C GLY A 55 12.88 -2.07 -2.61
N LEU A 56 13.48 -3.21 -2.95
CA LEU A 56 13.05 -4.53 -2.46
C LEU A 56 13.70 -4.90 -1.13
N LEU A 57 14.82 -4.26 -0.80
CA LEU A 57 15.56 -4.44 0.45
C LEU A 57 15.85 -3.08 1.09
N SER A 58 16.00 -3.07 2.41
CA SER A 58 16.52 -1.92 3.15
C SER A 58 18.04 -1.83 3.00
N GLU A 59 18.59 -0.64 3.23
CA GLU A 59 20.04 -0.45 3.27
C GLU A 59 20.66 -1.27 4.40
N GLY A 60 21.81 -1.88 4.15
CA GLY A 60 22.46 -2.79 5.11
C GLY A 60 21.84 -4.18 5.22
N SER A 61 20.90 -4.55 4.35
CA SER A 61 20.33 -5.91 4.32
C SER A 61 21.38 -6.99 4.05
N ILE A 62 21.20 -8.14 4.70
CA ILE A 62 22.04 -9.33 4.52
C ILE A 62 21.52 -10.14 3.32
N LEU A 63 22.38 -10.97 2.72
CA LEU A 63 22.03 -11.81 1.58
C LEU A 63 20.82 -12.73 1.84
N ASP A 64 20.66 -13.22 3.06
CA ASP A 64 19.56 -14.10 3.48
C ASP A 64 18.20 -13.40 3.39
N SER A 65 18.15 -12.08 3.56
CA SER A 65 16.92 -11.28 3.46
C SER A 65 16.29 -11.36 2.06
N VAL A 66 17.07 -11.68 1.02
CA VAL A 66 16.55 -11.91 -0.35
C VAL A 66 15.55 -13.08 -0.37
N LEU A 67 15.74 -14.08 0.49
CA LEU A 67 14.87 -15.27 0.54
C LEU A 67 13.49 -14.95 1.13
N GLN A 68 13.40 -13.88 1.93
CA GLN A 68 12.17 -13.41 2.57
C GLN A 68 11.33 -12.48 1.66
N ILE A 69 11.85 -12.06 0.51
CA ILE A 69 11.12 -11.17 -0.42
C ILE A 69 9.88 -11.88 -0.95
N ASP A 70 8.70 -11.30 -0.78
CA ASP A 70 7.45 -11.82 -1.32
C ASP A 70 7.12 -11.32 -2.73
N VAL A 71 6.26 -12.08 -3.42
CA VAL A 71 5.74 -11.71 -4.76
C VAL A 71 4.91 -10.43 -4.69
N GLU A 72 4.29 -10.17 -3.54
CA GLU A 72 3.53 -8.96 -3.28
C GLU A 72 4.42 -7.73 -3.30
N LEU A 73 5.58 -7.78 -2.65
CA LEU A 73 6.57 -6.70 -2.68
C LEU A 73 7.07 -6.43 -4.11
N MET A 74 7.31 -7.50 -4.89
CA MET A 74 7.65 -7.38 -6.30
C MET A 74 6.56 -6.64 -7.11
N LEU A 75 5.28 -6.93 -6.84
CA LEU A 75 4.16 -6.26 -7.49
C LEU A 75 3.95 -4.82 -6.98
N ALA A 76 4.26 -4.55 -5.71
CA ALA A 76 4.16 -3.23 -5.10
C ALA A 76 5.19 -2.24 -5.68
N ARG A 77 6.37 -2.70 -6.08
CA ARG A 77 7.42 -1.85 -6.69
C ARG A 77 7.20 -1.50 -8.17
N ARG A 78 6.12 -1.98 -8.78
CA ARG A 78 5.79 -1.67 -10.19
C ARG A 78 5.26 -0.25 -10.31
N LEU A 79 5.51 0.39 -11.46
CA LEU A 79 5.07 1.76 -11.77
C LEU A 79 3.56 1.94 -11.55
N GLN A 80 2.75 0.95 -11.92
CA GLN A 80 1.30 0.98 -11.67
C GLN A 80 0.96 1.14 -10.18
N SER A 81 1.66 0.42 -9.31
CA SER A 81 1.45 0.45 -7.87
C SER A 81 1.99 1.75 -7.27
N GLN A 82 3.18 2.18 -7.69
CA GLN A 82 3.76 3.42 -7.18
C GLN A 82 2.97 4.67 -7.55
N VAL A 83 2.38 4.71 -8.75
CA VAL A 83 1.48 5.80 -9.16
C VAL A 83 0.23 5.88 -8.28
N TYR A 84 -0.30 4.73 -7.87
CA TYR A 84 -1.44 4.67 -6.96
C TYR A 84 -1.04 5.09 -5.54
N TYR A 85 0.06 4.56 -5.01
CA TYR A 85 0.55 4.92 -3.66
C TYR A 85 0.95 6.39 -3.55
N LYS A 86 1.48 6.99 -4.62
CA LYS A 86 1.75 8.44 -4.68
C LYS A 86 0.48 9.30 -4.74
N GLY A 87 -0.69 8.68 -4.91
CA GLY A 87 -1.97 9.40 -5.02
C GLY A 87 -2.15 10.10 -6.37
N LEU A 88 -1.49 9.66 -7.44
CA LEU A 88 -1.70 10.23 -8.78
C LEU A 88 -2.91 9.61 -9.50
N ALA A 89 -3.47 8.53 -8.96
CA ALA A 89 -4.67 7.89 -9.49
C ALA A 89 -5.56 7.38 -8.35
N PRO A 90 -6.90 7.38 -8.52
CA PRO A 90 -7.84 6.95 -7.49
C PRO A 90 -7.87 5.42 -7.31
N SER A 91 -7.40 4.66 -8.31
CA SER A 91 -7.35 3.20 -8.23
C SER A 91 -6.19 2.65 -9.04
N MET A 92 -5.77 1.42 -8.71
CA MET A 92 -4.74 0.70 -9.45
C MET A 92 -5.07 0.54 -10.95
N ARG A 93 -6.36 0.39 -11.30
CA ARG A 93 -6.78 0.29 -12.73
C ARG A 93 -6.70 1.65 -13.42
N ALA A 94 -7.09 2.72 -12.74
CA ALA A 94 -6.94 4.07 -13.26
C ALA A 94 -5.47 4.43 -13.47
N ALA A 95 -4.58 4.08 -12.54
CA ALA A 95 -3.13 4.25 -12.67
C ALA A 95 -2.61 3.58 -13.94
N ARG A 96 -3.02 2.34 -14.22
CA ARG A 96 -2.65 1.66 -15.46
C ARG A 96 -3.10 2.42 -16.71
N ASN A 97 -4.32 2.95 -16.70
CA ASN A 97 -4.86 3.69 -17.84
C ASN A 97 -4.07 4.97 -18.10
N LEU A 98 -3.76 5.72 -17.03
CA LEU A 98 -2.92 6.91 -17.10
C LEU A 98 -1.54 6.61 -17.67
N ILE A 99 -0.91 5.49 -17.24
CA ILE A 99 0.40 5.08 -17.76
C ILE A 99 0.30 4.71 -19.25
N VAL A 100 -0.67 3.88 -19.63
CA VAL A 100 -0.80 3.41 -21.03
C VAL A 100 -1.10 4.56 -21.99
N HIS A 101 -1.95 5.50 -21.59
CA HIS A 101 -2.20 6.73 -22.36
C HIS A 101 -1.05 7.74 -22.26
N GLY A 102 -0.13 7.52 -21.32
CA GLY A 102 1.12 8.24 -21.23
C GLY A 102 0.98 9.63 -20.60
N HIS A 103 0.13 9.71 -19.59
CA HIS A 103 -0.07 10.87 -18.74
C HIS A 103 0.91 10.93 -17.56
N ILE A 104 1.78 9.93 -17.41
CA ILE A 104 2.75 9.82 -16.32
C ILE A 104 4.17 9.84 -16.89
N SER A 105 5.04 10.59 -16.23
CA SER A 105 6.47 10.63 -16.48
C SER A 105 7.27 10.33 -15.21
N ILE A 106 8.48 9.80 -15.41
CA ILE A 106 9.54 9.76 -14.40
C ILE A 106 10.55 10.79 -14.83
N GLY A 107 10.69 11.87 -14.07
CA GLY A 107 11.46 13.02 -14.55
C GLY A 107 10.87 13.52 -15.88
N ASP A 108 11.74 13.75 -16.86
CA ASP A 108 11.36 14.22 -18.19
C ASP A 108 10.91 13.09 -19.13
N GLN A 109 11.11 11.83 -18.73
CA GLN A 109 10.80 10.68 -19.57
C GLN A 109 9.35 10.22 -19.39
N LYS A 110 8.58 10.28 -20.47
CA LYS A 110 7.22 9.72 -20.53
C LYS A 110 7.26 8.19 -20.43
N MET A 111 6.49 7.63 -19.51
CA MET A 111 6.45 6.19 -19.25
C MET A 111 5.12 5.58 -19.71
N THR A 112 5.20 4.54 -20.55
CA THR A 112 4.03 3.83 -21.11
C THR A 112 3.90 2.39 -20.65
N VAL A 113 4.88 1.89 -19.87
CA VAL A 113 4.96 0.49 -19.44
C VAL A 113 4.59 0.37 -17.96
N PRO A 114 3.40 -0.15 -17.59
CA PRO A 114 2.97 -0.26 -16.19
C PRO A 114 3.74 -1.33 -15.39
N GLY A 115 4.44 -2.22 -16.07
CA GLY A 115 5.24 -3.30 -15.50
C GLY A 115 6.67 -2.92 -15.14
N TYR A 116 7.06 -1.66 -15.32
CA TYR A 116 8.39 -1.17 -14.97
C TYR A 116 8.59 -1.18 -13.45
N HIS A 117 9.73 -1.67 -12.95
CA HIS A 117 10.10 -1.61 -11.53
C HIS A 117 10.75 -0.26 -11.25
N VAL A 118 10.10 0.58 -10.45
CA VAL A 118 10.57 1.94 -10.16
C VAL A 118 11.69 1.89 -9.12
N LEU A 119 12.79 2.57 -9.41
CA LEU A 119 13.92 2.70 -8.47
C LEU A 119 13.54 3.65 -7.33
N ARG A 120 14.14 3.50 -6.15
CA ARG A 120 13.85 4.36 -4.98
C ARG A 120 14.03 5.84 -5.29
N GLU A 121 15.11 6.19 -5.99
CA GLU A 121 15.41 7.57 -6.41
C GLU A 121 14.38 8.13 -7.42
N GLU A 122 13.77 7.27 -8.23
CA GLU A 122 12.81 7.67 -9.26
C GLU A 122 11.41 7.96 -8.71
N GLU A 123 11.09 7.49 -7.51
CA GLU A 123 9.75 7.61 -6.92
C GLU A 123 9.37 9.06 -6.68
N GLU A 124 10.32 9.86 -6.22
CA GLU A 124 10.15 11.30 -6.00
C GLU A 124 9.89 12.04 -7.31
N MET A 125 10.52 11.59 -8.39
CA MET A 125 10.42 12.19 -9.73
C MET A 125 9.12 11.84 -10.49
N LEU A 126 8.26 10.97 -9.94
CA LEU A 126 6.98 10.63 -10.56
C LEU A 126 6.03 11.83 -10.63
N ARG A 127 5.60 12.20 -11.83
CA ARG A 127 4.67 13.31 -12.02
C ARG A 127 3.76 13.10 -13.23
N TYR A 128 2.79 13.98 -13.40
CA TYR A 128 2.06 14.05 -14.67
C TYR A 128 2.98 14.61 -15.76
N THR A 129 2.83 14.10 -16.98
CA THR A 129 3.57 14.59 -18.14
C THR A 129 3.18 16.04 -18.45
N SER A 130 4.13 16.88 -18.87
CA SER A 130 3.92 18.33 -19.10
C SER A 130 2.92 18.73 -20.21
N GLY A 131 2.44 17.76 -21.00
CA GLY A 131 1.39 17.98 -22.01
C GLY A 131 0.06 17.35 -21.62
N SER A 132 -0.08 16.91 -20.36
CA SER A 132 -1.23 16.17 -19.88
C SER A 132 -2.27 17.11 -19.29
N LYS A 133 -3.54 16.88 -19.64
CA LYS A 133 -4.69 17.56 -19.01
C LYS A 133 -4.75 17.45 -17.48
N TYR A 134 -4.09 16.45 -16.91
CA TYR A 134 -4.09 16.18 -15.46
C TYR A 134 -2.99 16.93 -14.69
N GLU A 135 -2.08 17.59 -15.40
CA GLU A 135 -1.07 18.44 -14.76
C GLU A 135 -1.72 19.68 -14.12
N ASN A 136 -2.76 20.22 -14.76
CA ASN A 136 -3.54 21.34 -14.23
C ASN A 136 -4.28 20.92 -12.94
N PRO A 137 -4.03 21.58 -11.79
CA PRO A 137 -4.68 21.26 -10.52
C PRO A 137 -6.21 21.42 -10.57
N ASP A 138 -6.71 22.38 -11.36
CA ASP A 138 -8.14 22.71 -11.44
C ASP A 138 -8.96 21.68 -12.23
N HIS A 139 -8.34 20.66 -12.81
CA HIS A 139 -9.08 19.64 -13.55
C HIS A 139 -10.04 18.89 -12.60
N PRO A 140 -11.32 18.66 -12.96
CA PRO A 140 -12.30 18.03 -12.06
C PRO A 140 -11.84 16.71 -11.44
N PHE A 141 -11.17 15.87 -12.25
CA PHE A 141 -10.55 14.63 -11.77
C PHE A 141 -9.50 14.84 -10.66
N ARG A 142 -8.69 15.91 -10.71
CA ARG A 142 -7.69 16.21 -9.67
C ARG A 142 -8.36 16.70 -8.40
N GLN A 143 -9.34 17.59 -8.52
CA GLN A 143 -10.13 18.06 -7.38
C GLN A 143 -10.87 16.92 -6.68
N GLU A 144 -11.47 15.99 -7.44
CA GLU A 144 -12.12 14.82 -6.87
C GLU A 144 -11.12 13.91 -6.14
N LEU A 145 -9.93 13.72 -6.71
CA LEU A 145 -8.88 12.92 -6.08
C LEU A 145 -8.37 13.58 -4.79
N GLU A 146 -8.18 14.89 -4.79
CA GLU A 146 -7.81 15.66 -3.60
C GLU A 146 -8.89 15.62 -2.52
N LYS A 147 -10.18 15.68 -2.90
CA LYS A 147 -11.30 15.47 -1.97
C LYS A 147 -11.27 14.08 -1.35
N ILE A 148 -11.10 13.03 -2.15
CA ILE A 148 -11.00 11.65 -1.67
C ILE A 148 -9.85 11.52 -0.67
N ARG A 149 -8.70 12.14 -0.97
CA ARG A 149 -7.55 12.15 -0.06
C ARG A 149 -7.86 12.87 1.25
N ALA A 150 -8.40 14.07 1.17
CA ALA A 150 -8.76 14.85 2.35
C ALA A 150 -9.77 14.09 3.25
N THR A 151 -10.77 13.42 2.64
CA THR A 151 -11.74 12.63 3.42
C THR A 151 -11.10 11.42 4.11
N LEU A 152 -10.11 10.78 3.49
CA LEU A 152 -9.40 9.65 4.10
C LEU A 152 -8.60 10.13 5.31
N ASP A 153 -7.86 11.23 5.16
CA ASP A 153 -7.06 11.81 6.25
C ASP A 153 -7.96 12.20 7.44
N THR A 154 -9.13 12.81 7.19
CA THR A 154 -10.09 13.15 8.26
C THR A 154 -10.66 11.91 8.96
N SER A 155 -10.94 10.84 8.23
CA SER A 155 -11.48 9.60 8.82
C SER A 155 -10.45 8.86 9.70
N GLU A 156 -9.17 8.96 9.37
CA GLU A 156 -8.09 8.40 10.17
C GLU A 156 -7.90 9.19 11.48
N GLU A 157 -7.98 10.53 11.42
CA GLU A 157 -7.97 11.38 12.61
C GLU A 157 -9.16 11.10 13.54
N GLU A 158 -10.36 10.91 13.00
CA GLU A 158 -11.52 10.54 13.82
C GLU A 158 -11.36 9.16 14.47
N ALA A 159 -10.81 8.17 13.76
CA ALA A 159 -10.57 6.83 14.31
C ALA A 159 -9.58 6.83 15.48
N ASP A 160 -8.56 7.68 15.44
CA ASP A 160 -7.59 7.84 16.53
C ASP A 160 -8.19 8.56 17.75
N THR A 161 -9.16 9.47 17.55
CA THR A 161 -9.84 10.16 18.66
C THR A 161 -10.86 9.30 19.41
N VAL A 162 -11.47 8.32 18.75
CA VAL A 162 -12.47 7.40 19.35
C VAL A 162 -11.81 6.37 20.30
N GLY A 163 -10.47 6.28 20.34
CA GLY A 163 -9.71 5.48 21.31
C GLY A 163 -9.50 6.13 22.69
N GLY A 164 -9.90 7.39 22.89
CA GLY A 164 -9.86 8.05 24.19
C GLY A 164 -11.05 7.68 25.08
N PRO A 165 -10.94 7.72 26.43
CA PRO A 165 -12.07 7.44 27.30
C PRO A 165 -13.22 8.39 26.95
N VAL A 166 -14.28 7.84 26.38
CA VAL A 166 -15.48 8.59 26.00
C VAL A 166 -16.00 9.24 27.27
N LYS A 167 -15.90 10.57 27.35
CA LYS A 167 -16.65 11.35 28.34
C LYS A 167 -18.11 11.19 27.94
N VAL A 168 -18.76 10.18 28.51
CA VAL A 168 -20.19 9.98 28.36
C VAL A 168 -20.85 11.27 28.82
N ALA A 169 -21.57 11.94 27.91
CA ALA A 169 -22.26 13.17 28.22
C ALA A 169 -23.21 12.93 29.40
N ASP A 170 -23.23 13.86 30.36
CA ASP A 170 -24.00 13.75 31.61
C ASP A 170 -25.49 13.43 31.38
N THR A 171 -26.01 13.75 30.18
CA THR A 171 -27.37 13.45 29.72
C THR A 171 -27.69 11.95 29.69
N PHE A 172 -26.73 11.07 29.36
CA PHE A 172 -26.99 9.62 29.29
C PHE A 172 -27.17 9.01 30.68
N VAL A 173 -26.50 9.57 31.69
CA VAL A 173 -26.65 9.13 33.08
C VAL A 173 -28.01 9.56 33.64
N GLU A 174 -28.52 10.72 33.21
CA GLU A 174 -29.86 11.19 33.57
C GLU A 174 -30.96 10.30 32.98
N ASP A 175 -30.83 9.88 31.71
CA ASP A 175 -31.79 9.00 31.04
C ASP A 175 -31.87 7.60 31.70
N ILE A 176 -30.72 7.05 32.13
CA ILE A 176 -30.68 5.77 32.85
C ILE A 176 -31.38 5.88 34.22
N LYS A 177 -31.12 6.96 34.96
CA LYS A 177 -31.77 7.19 36.26
C LYS A 177 -33.27 7.39 36.13
N ALA A 178 -33.72 8.06 35.06
CA ALA A 178 -35.14 8.22 34.78
C ALA A 178 -35.81 6.85 34.47
N GLY A 179 -35.14 5.99 33.71
CA GLY A 179 -35.61 4.63 33.43
C GLY A 179 -35.66 3.72 34.66
N GLU A 180 -34.71 3.87 35.59
CA GLU A 180 -34.71 3.11 36.85
C GLU A 180 -35.92 3.44 37.73
N ALA A 181 -36.36 4.71 37.77
CA ALA A 181 -37.53 5.14 38.54
C ALA A 181 -38.87 4.65 37.98
N THR A 182 -38.90 4.25 36.70
CA THR A 182 -40.11 3.75 36.01
C THR A 182 -40.14 2.23 35.87
N ALA A 183 -39.09 1.54 36.33
CA ALA A 183 -39.05 0.09 36.35
C ALA A 183 -40.00 -0.47 37.43
N PRO A 184 -40.84 -1.47 37.11
CA PRO A 184 -41.75 -2.07 38.09
C PRO A 184 -40.95 -2.74 39.22
N THR A 185 -41.40 -2.51 40.45
CA THR A 185 -40.76 -3.02 41.65
C THR A 185 -41.20 -4.47 41.88
N VAL A 186 -40.41 -5.26 42.64
CA VAL A 186 -40.67 -6.70 42.85
C VAL A 186 -42.08 -6.97 43.41
N GLU A 187 -42.65 -6.03 44.16
CA GLU A 187 -44.03 -6.11 44.69
C GLU A 187 -45.10 -6.11 43.59
N ASP A 188 -44.84 -5.48 42.43
CA ASP A 188 -45.77 -5.39 41.29
C ASP A 188 -45.83 -6.71 40.48
N THR A 189 -44.99 -7.69 40.80
CA THR A 189 -44.85 -8.96 40.06
C THR A 189 -45.30 -10.21 40.81
N ILE A 190 -45.87 -10.06 42.03
CA ILE A 190 -46.41 -11.20 42.78
C ILE A 190 -47.84 -11.49 42.28
N PRO A 191 -48.10 -12.66 41.68
CA PRO A 191 -49.46 -13.03 41.29
C PRO A 191 -50.32 -13.26 42.54
N GLU A 192 -51.46 -12.57 42.66
CA GLU A 192 -52.46 -12.84 43.69
C GLU A 192 -52.96 -14.29 43.51
N GLY A 193 -52.77 -15.12 44.54
CA GLY A 193 -53.11 -16.55 44.50
C GLY A 193 -54.62 -16.77 44.48
N ASP A 194 -55.11 -17.44 43.43
CA ASP A 194 -56.45 -18.02 43.39
C ASP A 194 -56.53 -19.31 44.23
N ASN A 195 -57.64 -19.48 44.96
CA ASN A 195 -58.04 -20.68 45.71
C ASN A 195 -58.44 -21.85 44.78
#